data_AF-A0A9P6IHS6-F1
#
_entry.id   AF-A0A9P6IHS6-F1
#
_cell.length_a   1.000
_cell.length_b   1.000
_cell.length_c   1.000
_cell.angle_alpha   90.00
_cell.angle_beta   90.00
_cell.angle_gamma   90.00
#
_symmetry.space_group_name_H-M   'P 1'
#
loop_
_entity.id
_entity.type
_entity.pdbx_description
1 polymer ?
#
loop_
_entity_poly.entity_id
_entity_poly.type
_entity_poly.pdbx_seq_one_letter_code
_entity_poly.pdbx_strand_id
1 'polypeptide(L)'
;MPPHASPIPNVASSPYAPKYTDSLSRLTNWSIIESTLREGEQFANAFFDTAKKIEIAKALDDFGVEYIELTSPAASEQSRLDCIAIANLGLKAKILTHVRCHMDDARIACETGVDGLDVVIGTSSYLREFSHGKDMDRIIKDATEVINYVKSKGLEVRFSSEDSFRSDLVDLLNLYKAVDQLGVNRVGIADTVGCANPRQVYDLVKTLRSILKPTTDIECHFHN
;
A
#
# COMPACT_ATOMS: atom_id res chain seq x y z
N MET A 1 18.11 -34.49 16.95
CA MET A 1 18.47 -34.92 15.58
C MET A 1 17.87 -33.92 14.62
N PRO A 2 18.64 -33.27 13.74
CA PRO A 2 18.10 -32.32 12.78
C PRO A 2 17.32 -33.08 11.69
N PRO A 3 16.25 -32.51 11.12
CA PRO A 3 15.52 -33.16 10.05
C PRO A 3 16.38 -33.14 8.77
N HIS A 4 16.45 -34.29 8.11
CA HIS A 4 17.04 -34.44 6.78
C HIS A 4 16.32 -33.51 5.79
N ALA A 5 16.92 -32.36 5.48
CA ALA A 5 16.56 -31.59 4.31
C ALA A 5 17.05 -32.38 3.08
N SER A 6 16.12 -33.00 2.36
CA SER A 6 16.41 -33.58 1.05
C SER A 6 16.93 -32.48 0.11
N PRO A 7 18.04 -32.69 -0.61
CA PRO A 7 18.53 -31.71 -1.56
C PRO A 7 17.47 -31.49 -2.66
N ILE A 8 17.11 -30.24 -2.89
CA ILE A 8 16.24 -29.84 -4.01
C ILE A 8 16.94 -30.30 -5.30
N PRO A 9 16.28 -31.09 -6.16
CA PRO A 9 16.89 -31.53 -7.41
C PRO A 9 17.29 -30.32 -8.25
N ASN A 10 18.49 -30.35 -8.82
CA ASN A 10 19.02 -29.31 -9.68
C ASN A 10 18.12 -29.16 -10.92
N VAL A 11 17.22 -28.16 -10.93
CA VAL A 11 16.21 -27.90 -11.99
C VAL A 11 16.85 -27.45 -13.32
N ALA A 12 18.18 -27.32 -13.37
CA ALA A 12 18.92 -26.71 -14.48
C ALA A 12 18.99 -27.55 -15.79
N SER A 13 18.33 -28.71 -15.92
CA SER A 13 18.51 -29.59 -17.09
C SER A 13 17.24 -29.96 -17.87
N SER A 14 16.08 -29.34 -17.61
CA SER A 14 14.87 -29.61 -18.40
C SER A 14 14.91 -28.86 -19.74
N PRO A 15 14.72 -29.51 -20.91
CA PRO A 15 14.54 -28.82 -22.18
C PRO A 15 13.23 -28.00 -22.23
N TYR A 16 12.36 -28.17 -21.24
CA TYR A 16 11.13 -27.40 -21.03
C TYR A 16 11.27 -26.35 -19.92
N ALA A 17 12.47 -26.17 -19.35
CA ALA A 17 12.71 -25.05 -18.45
C ALA A 17 12.36 -23.75 -19.20
N PRO A 18 11.71 -22.78 -18.54
CA PRO A 18 11.37 -21.53 -19.18
C PRO A 18 12.63 -20.88 -19.73
N LYS A 19 12.72 -20.75 -21.07
CA LYS A 19 13.85 -20.11 -21.76
C LYS A 19 14.06 -18.66 -21.32
N TYR A 20 13.01 -18.06 -20.74
CA TYR A 20 13.01 -16.73 -20.15
C TYR A 20 12.33 -16.85 -18.79
N THR A 21 13.09 -16.70 -17.71
CA THR A 21 12.52 -16.40 -16.40
C THR A 21 12.14 -14.93 -16.39
N ASP A 22 10.88 -14.60 -16.12
CA ASP A 22 10.51 -13.22 -15.84
C ASP A 22 11.12 -12.81 -14.50
N SER A 23 12.29 -12.20 -14.54
CA SER A 23 13.03 -11.76 -13.35
C SER A 23 12.29 -10.68 -12.56
N LEU A 24 11.27 -10.06 -13.17
CA LEU A 24 10.39 -9.09 -12.51
C LEU A 24 9.24 -9.77 -11.76
N SER A 25 8.98 -11.06 -12.04
CA SER A 25 7.93 -11.81 -11.36
C SER A 25 8.21 -11.89 -9.87
N ARG A 26 7.15 -11.69 -9.08
CA ARG A 26 7.15 -11.76 -7.61
C ARG A 26 6.29 -12.91 -7.07
N LEU A 27 5.88 -13.86 -7.90
CA LEU A 27 4.99 -14.96 -7.51
C LEU A 27 5.53 -15.84 -6.36
N THR A 28 6.85 -15.83 -6.14
CA THR A 28 7.53 -16.58 -5.07
C THR A 28 8.10 -15.70 -3.97
N ASN A 29 7.96 -14.38 -4.08
CA ASN A 29 8.45 -13.41 -3.09
C ASN A 29 7.56 -12.15 -3.12
N TRP A 30 6.53 -12.16 -2.29
CA TRP A 30 5.49 -11.14 -2.17
C TRP A 30 5.06 -11.04 -0.70
N SER A 31 4.28 -10.00 -0.38
CA SER A 31 3.76 -9.77 0.97
C SER A 31 2.28 -9.44 0.92
N ILE A 32 1.57 -9.71 2.03
CA ILE A 32 0.17 -9.36 2.25
C ILE A 32 0.10 -8.10 3.09
N ILE A 33 -0.69 -7.14 2.63
CA ILE A 33 -1.25 -6.08 3.46
C ILE A 33 -2.70 -6.44 3.71
N GLU A 34 -3.01 -6.83 4.94
CA GLU A 34 -4.35 -7.27 5.32
C GLU A 34 -5.17 -6.06 5.77
N SER A 35 -6.24 -5.77 5.01
CA SER A 35 -7.04 -4.55 5.16
C SER A 35 -8.44 -4.82 5.74
N THR A 36 -8.65 -5.95 6.43
CA THR A 36 -9.93 -6.25 7.10
C THR A 36 -10.30 -5.16 8.12
N LEU A 37 -9.31 -4.60 8.82
CA LEU A 37 -9.49 -3.54 9.81
C LEU A 37 -9.49 -2.11 9.23
N ARG A 38 -9.58 -2.00 7.89
CA ARG A 38 -9.75 -0.73 7.19
C ARG A 38 -10.78 -0.80 6.06
N GLU A 39 -10.52 -1.57 4.99
CA GLU A 39 -11.51 -1.80 3.92
C GLU A 39 -12.71 -2.58 4.45
N GLY A 40 -12.45 -3.62 5.25
CA GLY A 40 -13.50 -4.46 5.81
C GLY A 40 -14.47 -3.70 6.72
N GLU A 41 -14.02 -2.61 7.38
CA GLU A 41 -14.90 -1.70 8.14
C GLU A 41 -15.87 -0.90 7.27
N GLN A 42 -15.64 -0.80 5.96
CA GLN A 42 -16.56 -0.15 5.02
C GLN A 42 -17.70 -1.08 4.57
N PHE A 43 -17.63 -2.37 4.92
CA PHE A 43 -18.73 -3.30 4.67
C PHE A 43 -19.97 -2.90 5.48
N ALA A 44 -21.13 -2.88 4.83
CA ALA A 44 -22.37 -2.33 5.40
C ALA A 44 -22.78 -2.94 6.76
N ASN A 45 -22.39 -4.18 7.03
CA ASN A 45 -22.70 -4.87 8.29
C ASN A 45 -21.47 -5.09 9.19
N ALA A 46 -20.35 -4.40 8.92
CA ALA A 46 -19.17 -4.46 9.78
C ALA A 46 -19.23 -3.38 10.85
N PHE A 47 -19.27 -3.80 12.11
CA PHE A 47 -19.17 -2.93 13.28
C PHE A 47 -18.24 -3.60 14.29
N PHE A 48 -16.95 -3.28 14.20
CA PHE A 48 -15.95 -3.81 15.11
C PHE A 48 -15.72 -2.83 16.26
N ASP A 49 -15.92 -3.29 17.50
CA ASP A 49 -15.42 -2.57 18.66
C ASP A 49 -13.91 -2.82 18.84
N THR A 50 -13.26 -2.06 19.73
CA THR A 50 -11.82 -2.17 19.99
C THR A 50 -11.40 -3.60 20.33
N ALA A 51 -12.19 -4.31 21.14
CA ALA A 51 -11.86 -5.68 21.55
C ALA A 51 -11.86 -6.64 20.35
N LYS A 52 -12.86 -6.52 19.47
CA LYS A 52 -12.94 -7.30 18.23
C LYS A 52 -11.81 -6.96 17.27
N LYS A 53 -11.44 -5.68 17.13
CA LYS A 53 -10.29 -5.29 16.28
C LYS A 53 -8.98 -5.88 16.79
N ILE A 54 -8.75 -5.86 18.11
CA ILE A 54 -7.57 -6.48 18.74
C ILE A 54 -7.57 -8.00 18.52
N GLU A 55 -8.71 -8.67 18.65
CA GLU A 55 -8.85 -10.10 18.39
C GLU A 55 -8.49 -10.44 16.92
N ILE A 56 -9.03 -9.68 15.96
CA ILE A 56 -8.72 -9.84 14.54
C ILE A 56 -7.24 -9.59 14.27
N ALA A 57 -6.67 -8.48 14.78
CA ALA A 57 -5.26 -8.16 14.56
C ALA A 57 -4.32 -9.25 15.07
N LYS A 58 -4.60 -9.83 16.24
CA LYS A 58 -3.82 -10.97 16.77
C LYS A 58 -3.98 -12.23 15.94
N ALA A 59 -5.18 -12.51 15.42
CA ALA A 59 -5.41 -13.65 14.56
C ALA A 59 -4.68 -13.51 13.21
N LEU A 60 -4.66 -12.31 12.63
CA LEU A 60 -3.90 -11.99 11.42
C LEU A 60 -2.38 -12.13 11.63
N ASP A 61 -1.88 -11.64 12.77
CA ASP A 61 -0.46 -11.79 13.14
C ASP A 61 -0.06 -13.27 13.32
N ASP A 62 -0.90 -14.07 13.97
CA ASP A 62 -0.66 -15.52 14.14
C ASP A 62 -0.71 -16.28 12.81
N PHE A 63 -1.62 -15.88 11.91
CA PHE A 63 -1.66 -16.40 10.54
C PHE A 63 -0.38 -16.08 9.75
N GLY A 64 0.26 -14.95 10.05
CA GLY A 64 1.57 -14.58 9.52
C GLY A 64 1.53 -13.61 8.34
N VAL A 65 0.53 -12.72 8.27
CA VAL A 65 0.58 -11.60 7.30
C VAL A 65 1.73 -10.65 7.63
N GLU A 66 2.35 -10.06 6.61
CA GLU A 66 3.46 -9.13 6.83
C GLU A 66 2.99 -7.76 7.35
N TYR A 67 1.80 -7.32 6.95
CA TYR A 67 1.24 -6.02 7.34
C TYR A 67 -0.24 -6.12 7.66
N ILE A 68 -0.69 -5.27 8.60
CA ILE A 68 -2.10 -5.04 8.93
C ILE A 68 -2.39 -3.55 8.72
N GLU A 69 -3.36 -3.22 7.88
CA GLU A 69 -3.77 -1.84 7.60
C GLU A 69 -5.00 -1.47 8.47
N LEU A 70 -4.90 -0.34 9.17
CA LEU A 70 -5.94 0.20 10.04
C LEU A 70 -6.60 1.45 9.44
N THR A 71 -7.88 1.63 9.77
CA THR A 71 -8.63 2.87 9.53
C THR A 71 -7.86 4.11 10.02
N SER A 72 -7.95 5.21 9.26
CA SER A 72 -7.31 6.48 9.60
C SER A 72 -7.59 6.88 11.06
N PRO A 73 -6.57 7.18 11.87
CA PRO A 73 -6.78 7.72 13.21
C PRO A 73 -7.37 9.14 13.18
N ALA A 74 -7.38 9.81 12.02
CA ALA A 74 -8.07 11.10 11.84
C ALA A 74 -9.58 10.94 11.55
N ALA A 75 -10.07 9.72 11.32
CA ALA A 75 -11.49 9.49 11.02
C ALA A 75 -12.40 9.76 12.24
N SER A 76 -11.94 9.39 13.44
CA SER A 76 -12.63 9.66 14.70
C SER A 76 -11.67 9.47 15.88
N GLU A 77 -12.05 10.00 17.04
CA GLU A 77 -11.31 9.73 18.29
C GLU A 77 -11.24 8.24 18.61
N GLN A 78 -12.32 7.49 18.34
CA GLN A 78 -12.31 6.03 18.54
C GLN A 78 -11.31 5.33 17.61
N SER A 79 -11.25 5.73 16.33
CA SER A 79 -10.27 5.22 15.38
C SER A 79 -8.83 5.50 15.81
N ARG A 80 -8.60 6.69 16.40
CA ARG A 80 -7.30 7.05 16.99
C ARG A 80 -6.91 6.13 18.15
N LEU A 81 -7.84 5.90 19.08
CA LEU A 81 -7.62 5.03 20.24
C LEU A 81 -7.42 3.57 19.82
N ASP A 82 -8.20 3.08 18.86
CA ASP A 82 -8.04 1.72 18.30
C ASP A 82 -6.68 1.55 17.63
N CYS A 83 -6.25 2.54 16.83
CA CYS A 83 -4.96 2.53 16.14
C CYS A 83 -3.80 2.49 17.15
N ILE A 84 -3.83 3.34 18.18
CA ILE A 84 -2.86 3.31 19.29
C ILE A 84 -2.86 1.94 19.98
N ALA A 85 -4.04 1.41 20.30
CA ALA A 85 -4.15 0.14 21.01
C ALA A 85 -3.52 -1.00 20.23
N ILE A 86 -3.77 -1.09 18.93
CA ILE A 86 -3.27 -2.17 18.06
C ILE A 86 -1.77 -2.00 17.77
N ALA A 87 -1.32 -0.79 17.46
CA ALA A 87 0.10 -0.49 17.20
C ALA A 87 1.01 -0.87 18.37
N ASN A 88 0.50 -0.77 19.61
CA ASN A 88 1.25 -1.08 20.83
C ASN A 88 1.08 -2.52 21.35
N LEU A 89 0.49 -3.44 20.56
CA LEU A 89 0.34 -4.85 20.96
C LEU A 89 1.64 -5.66 20.88
N GLY A 90 2.67 -5.16 20.20
CA GLY A 90 3.92 -5.89 19.96
C GLY A 90 3.74 -7.08 19.01
N LEU A 91 2.90 -6.92 17.98
CA LEU A 91 2.71 -7.90 16.91
C LEU A 91 3.98 -8.06 16.07
N LYS A 92 4.12 -9.17 15.36
CA LYS A 92 5.22 -9.40 14.41
C LYS A 92 4.94 -8.70 13.08
N ALA A 93 3.67 -8.68 12.66
CA ALA A 93 3.19 -7.93 11.51
C ALA A 93 3.40 -6.43 11.74
N LYS A 94 3.79 -5.73 10.68
CA LYS A 94 3.88 -4.26 10.71
C LYS A 94 2.49 -3.65 10.68
N ILE A 95 2.29 -2.59 11.44
CA ILE A 95 1.01 -1.88 11.52
C ILE A 95 1.08 -0.65 10.64
N LEU A 96 0.20 -0.60 9.65
CA LEU A 96 0.03 0.53 8.74
C LEU A 96 -1.29 1.25 9.06
N THR A 97 -1.37 2.53 8.74
CA THR A 97 -2.65 3.23 8.75
C THR A 97 -2.86 4.06 7.50
N HIS A 98 -4.08 4.01 6.99
CA HIS A 98 -4.46 4.68 5.76
C HIS A 98 -4.89 6.12 6.03
N VAL A 99 -4.22 7.09 5.39
CA VAL A 99 -4.46 8.51 5.63
C VAL A 99 -4.61 9.29 4.33
N ARG A 100 -5.33 10.42 4.39
CA ARG A 100 -5.32 11.39 3.30
C ARG A 100 -3.95 12.05 3.21
N CYS A 101 -3.58 12.53 2.03
CA CYS A 101 -2.40 13.34 1.81
C CYS A 101 -2.55 14.77 2.39
N HIS A 102 -2.70 14.87 3.71
CA HIS A 102 -2.77 16.11 4.48
C HIS A 102 -1.84 16.04 5.69
N MET A 103 -1.23 17.17 6.04
CA MET A 103 -0.28 17.24 7.15
C MET A 103 -0.90 16.92 8.51
N ASP A 104 -2.16 17.28 8.74
CA ASP A 104 -2.82 17.03 10.03
C ASP A 104 -3.13 15.54 10.21
N ASP A 105 -3.64 14.86 9.18
CA ASP A 105 -3.80 13.40 9.16
C ASP A 105 -2.47 12.69 9.43
N ALA A 106 -1.38 13.13 8.76
CA ALA A 106 -0.06 12.54 8.92
C ALA A 106 0.52 12.76 10.33
N ARG A 107 0.31 13.95 10.92
CA ARG A 107 0.73 14.25 12.31
C ARG A 107 0.04 13.33 13.29
N ILE A 108 -1.29 13.21 13.20
CA ILE A 108 -2.09 12.34 14.07
C ILE A 108 -1.61 10.89 13.93
N ALA A 109 -1.44 10.40 12.70
CA ALA A 109 -1.01 9.03 12.46
C ALA A 109 0.40 8.74 13.01
N CYS A 110 1.36 9.64 12.81
CA CYS A 110 2.72 9.47 13.34
C CYS A 110 2.78 9.41 14.88
N GLU A 111 1.76 9.92 15.58
CA GLU A 111 1.68 9.88 17.05
C GLU A 111 1.07 8.59 17.59
N THR A 112 0.52 7.72 16.74
CA THR A 112 -0.17 6.50 17.17
C THR A 112 0.75 5.32 17.49
N GLY A 113 1.99 5.34 16.96
CA GLY A 113 2.95 4.24 17.10
C GLY A 113 2.93 3.23 15.94
N VAL A 114 2.22 3.51 14.85
CA VAL A 114 2.27 2.69 13.61
C VAL A 114 3.67 2.64 13.01
N ASP A 115 3.94 1.58 12.24
CA ASP A 115 5.21 1.37 11.52
C ASP A 115 5.27 2.15 10.20
N GLY A 116 4.11 2.50 9.62
CA GLY A 116 4.03 3.19 8.35
C GLY A 116 2.69 3.83 8.05
N LEU A 117 2.71 4.79 7.13
CA LEU A 117 1.53 5.47 6.65
C LEU A 117 1.29 5.15 5.18
N ASP A 118 0.07 4.74 4.91
CA ASP A 118 -0.45 4.45 3.58
C ASP A 118 -1.23 5.68 3.11
N VAL A 119 -0.53 6.57 2.42
CA VAL A 119 -1.03 7.90 2.03
C VAL A 119 -1.77 7.81 0.70
N VAL A 120 -3.02 8.27 0.66
CA VAL A 120 -3.81 8.38 -0.58
C VAL A 120 -4.04 9.82 -0.99
N ILE A 121 -3.97 10.06 -2.30
CA ILE A 121 -4.50 11.26 -2.94
C ILE A 121 -5.66 10.88 -3.86
N GLY A 122 -6.80 11.56 -3.68
CA GLY A 122 -7.96 11.37 -4.53
C GLY A 122 -7.67 11.95 -5.92
N THR A 123 -7.23 11.13 -6.85
CA THR A 123 -6.95 11.59 -8.22
C THR A 123 -8.24 11.81 -9.00
N SER A 124 -9.34 11.15 -8.67
CA SER A 124 -10.58 11.22 -9.47
C SER A 124 -11.35 12.54 -9.33
N SER A 125 -11.33 13.22 -8.17
CA SER A 125 -11.93 14.55 -8.01
C SER A 125 -11.06 15.65 -8.63
N TYR A 126 -9.74 15.55 -8.50
CA TYR A 126 -8.80 16.54 -9.03
C TYR A 126 -8.54 16.39 -10.54
N LEU A 127 -8.37 15.16 -11.05
CA LEU A 127 -8.12 14.89 -12.48
C LEU A 127 -9.38 15.00 -13.34
N ARG A 128 -10.59 14.75 -12.80
CA ARG A 128 -11.84 14.88 -13.59
C ARG A 128 -12.27 16.33 -13.81
N GLU A 129 -12.00 17.24 -12.88
CA GLU A 129 -12.40 18.66 -13.03
C GLU A 129 -11.30 19.57 -13.61
N PHE A 130 -10.01 19.22 -13.49
CA PHE A 130 -8.93 20.19 -13.74
C PHE A 130 -7.78 19.63 -14.60
N SER A 131 -8.05 19.48 -15.91
CA SER A 131 -7.05 19.20 -16.96
C SER A 131 -6.18 20.43 -17.29
N HIS A 132 -5.47 21.00 -16.31
CA HIS A 132 -4.42 22.00 -16.55
C HIS A 132 -3.30 21.80 -15.51
N GLY A 133 -2.09 21.44 -15.96
CA GLY A 133 -0.94 20.98 -15.15
C GLY A 133 -0.47 21.84 -13.95
N LYS A 134 -1.13 22.97 -13.65
CA LYS A 134 -0.92 23.75 -12.43
C LYS A 134 -1.31 22.98 -11.15
N ASP A 135 -2.21 22.01 -11.24
CA ASP A 135 -2.65 21.24 -10.06
C ASP A 135 -1.78 20.01 -9.79
N MET A 136 -1.10 19.45 -10.80
CA MET A 136 -0.12 18.39 -10.60
C MET A 136 1.08 18.86 -9.78
N ASP A 137 1.55 20.09 -10.04
CA ASP A 137 2.60 20.71 -9.21
C ASP A 137 2.15 20.89 -7.75
N ARG A 138 0.85 21.19 -7.54
CA ARG A 138 0.27 21.29 -6.20
C ARG A 138 0.18 19.93 -5.52
N ILE A 139 -0.35 18.92 -6.21
CA ILE A 139 -0.42 17.53 -5.73
C ILE A 139 0.97 17.05 -5.32
N ILE A 140 1.98 17.26 -6.17
CA ILE A 140 3.37 16.88 -5.89
C ILE A 140 3.91 17.67 -4.70
N LYS A 141 3.61 18.98 -4.58
CA LYS A 141 4.02 19.79 -3.44
C LYS A 141 3.42 19.29 -2.12
N ASP A 142 2.11 19.04 -2.09
CA ASP A 142 1.39 18.58 -0.91
C ASP A 142 1.89 17.17 -0.52
N ALA A 143 2.08 16.28 -1.50
CA ALA A 143 2.71 14.97 -1.29
C ALA A 143 4.14 15.10 -0.76
N THR A 144 4.93 16.03 -1.28
CA THR A 144 6.31 16.28 -0.84
C THR A 144 6.38 16.66 0.63
N GLU A 145 5.49 17.53 1.09
CA GLU A 145 5.45 17.95 2.49
C GLU A 145 5.12 16.77 3.41
N VAL A 146 4.05 16.04 3.09
CA VAL A 146 3.58 14.89 3.88
C VAL A 146 4.62 13.76 3.89
N ILE A 147 5.13 13.35 2.73
CA ILE A 147 6.11 12.26 2.60
C ILE A 147 7.37 12.58 3.39
N ASN A 148 7.90 13.80 3.27
CA ASN A 148 9.11 14.19 4.00
C ASN A 148 8.87 14.22 5.51
N TYR A 149 7.69 14.66 5.96
CA TYR A 149 7.33 14.62 7.37
C TYR A 149 7.32 13.19 7.90
N VAL A 150 6.60 12.26 7.25
CA VAL A 150 6.52 10.85 7.66
C VAL A 150 7.91 10.21 7.73
N LYS A 151 8.73 10.42 6.69
CA LYS A 151 10.12 9.93 6.67
C LYS A 151 10.98 10.53 7.77
N SER A 152 10.78 11.80 8.12
CA SER A 152 11.51 12.43 9.24
C SER A 152 11.20 11.80 10.60
N LYS A 153 10.07 11.09 10.71
CA LYS A 153 9.69 10.28 11.88
C LYS A 153 10.24 8.85 11.83
N GLY A 154 10.94 8.47 10.76
CA GLY A 154 11.50 7.14 10.58
C GLY A 154 10.47 6.07 10.23
N LEU A 155 9.26 6.48 9.80
CA LEU A 155 8.17 5.57 9.44
C LEU A 155 8.20 5.23 7.94
N GLU A 156 7.66 4.06 7.59
CA GLU A 156 7.43 3.71 6.20
C GLU A 156 6.36 4.61 5.57
N VAL A 157 6.48 4.82 4.26
CA VAL A 157 5.46 5.55 3.51
C VAL A 157 5.15 4.83 2.21
N ARG A 158 3.85 4.52 2.02
CA ARG A 158 3.27 4.22 0.72
C ARG A 158 2.54 5.45 0.21
N PHE A 159 2.62 5.70 -1.08
CA PHE A 159 1.80 6.70 -1.75
C PHE A 159 0.94 6.07 -2.84
N SER A 160 -0.36 6.30 -2.81
CA SER A 160 -1.30 5.79 -3.81
C SER A 160 -2.17 6.87 -4.41
N SER A 161 -2.50 6.68 -5.68
CA SER A 161 -3.59 7.39 -6.34
C SER A 161 -4.88 6.58 -6.20
N GLU A 162 -6.00 7.26 -6.00
CA GLU A 162 -7.32 6.63 -6.13
C GLU A 162 -7.66 6.37 -7.61
N ASP A 163 -8.42 5.33 -7.92
CA ASP A 163 -9.00 5.15 -9.26
C ASP A 163 -7.97 5.11 -10.40
N SER A 164 -6.87 4.38 -10.19
CA SER A 164 -5.71 4.37 -11.09
C SER A 164 -6.07 3.91 -12.51
N PHE A 165 -7.03 2.99 -12.65
CA PHE A 165 -7.42 2.40 -13.93
C PHE A 165 -8.37 3.26 -14.77
N ARG A 166 -8.89 4.37 -14.22
CA ARG A 166 -9.69 5.36 -14.96
C ARG A 166 -9.02 6.73 -15.05
N SER A 167 -7.81 6.86 -14.52
CA SER A 167 -6.99 8.07 -14.58
C SER A 167 -6.26 8.16 -15.93
N ASP A 168 -5.86 9.37 -16.33
CA ASP A 168 -4.96 9.53 -17.47
C ASP A 168 -3.60 8.88 -17.16
N LEU A 169 -3.13 8.03 -18.06
CA LEU A 169 -1.91 7.25 -17.85
C LEU A 169 -0.67 8.14 -17.75
N VAL A 170 -0.60 9.23 -18.52
CA VAL A 170 0.58 10.12 -18.51
C VAL A 170 0.66 10.84 -17.18
N ASP A 171 -0.46 11.36 -16.67
CA ASP A 171 -0.51 12.03 -15.37
C ASP A 171 -0.16 11.07 -14.23
N LEU A 172 -0.73 9.86 -14.25
CA LEU A 172 -0.45 8.82 -13.25
C LEU A 172 1.04 8.44 -13.20
N LEU A 173 1.65 8.19 -14.37
CA LEU A 173 3.07 7.82 -14.45
C LEU A 173 3.99 8.97 -14.03
N ASN A 174 3.65 10.22 -14.37
CA ASN A 174 4.40 11.40 -13.94
C ASN A 174 4.32 11.59 -12.42
N LEU A 175 3.14 11.40 -11.82
CA LEU A 175 2.95 11.47 -10.38
C LEU A 175 3.80 10.44 -9.65
N TYR A 176 3.70 9.16 -10.02
CA TYR A 176 4.47 8.11 -9.35
C TYR A 176 5.98 8.28 -9.55
N LYS A 177 6.42 8.74 -10.73
CA LYS A 177 7.83 9.06 -10.96
C LYS A 177 8.31 10.19 -10.06
N ALA A 178 7.51 11.24 -9.88
CA ALA A 178 7.86 12.35 -8.97
C ALA A 178 7.94 11.86 -7.52
N VAL A 179 6.97 11.07 -7.08
CA VAL A 179 6.91 10.52 -5.72
C VAL A 179 8.04 9.52 -5.43
N ASP A 180 8.43 8.70 -6.40
CA ASP A 180 9.60 7.81 -6.31
C ASP A 180 10.91 8.58 -6.11
N GLN A 181 11.01 9.80 -6.65
CA GLN A 181 12.17 10.66 -6.39
C GLN A 181 12.22 11.20 -4.95
N LEU A 182 11.07 11.33 -4.29
CA LEU A 182 10.99 11.66 -2.86
C LEU A 182 11.44 10.50 -1.97
N GLY A 183 11.55 9.29 -2.52
CA GLY A 183 12.04 8.10 -1.84
C GLY A 183 11.01 7.53 -0.86
N VAL A 184 9.82 7.24 -1.39
CA VAL A 184 8.82 6.41 -0.71
C VAL A 184 9.24 4.94 -0.69
N ASN A 185 8.69 4.15 0.24
CA ASN A 185 8.92 2.70 0.29
C ASN A 185 8.11 1.98 -0.80
N ARG A 186 6.85 2.41 -0.97
CA ARG A 186 5.88 1.82 -1.89
C ARG A 186 5.15 2.89 -2.69
N VAL A 187 4.76 2.53 -3.90
CA VAL A 187 3.63 3.18 -4.59
C VAL A 187 2.47 2.20 -4.67
N GLY A 188 1.23 2.68 -4.55
CA GLY A 188 0.04 1.82 -4.59
C GLY A 188 -0.90 2.17 -5.74
N ILE A 189 -1.33 1.18 -6.51
CA ILE A 189 -2.41 1.33 -7.49
C ILE A 189 -3.71 0.71 -6.96
N ALA A 190 -4.84 1.34 -7.28
CA ALA A 190 -6.15 0.89 -6.87
C ALA A 190 -7.12 0.80 -8.05
N ASP A 191 -7.77 -0.36 -8.22
CA ASP A 191 -8.98 -0.51 -9.04
C ASP A 191 -10.22 -0.29 -8.16
N THR A 192 -10.50 0.97 -7.86
CA THR A 192 -11.56 1.41 -6.93
C THR A 192 -12.96 0.97 -7.37
N VAL A 193 -13.19 0.71 -8.65
CA VAL A 193 -14.51 0.36 -9.20
C VAL A 193 -14.61 -1.09 -9.65
N GLY A 194 -13.50 -1.85 -9.64
CA GLY A 194 -13.49 -3.25 -10.09
C GLY A 194 -13.68 -3.39 -11.60
N CYS A 195 -13.20 -2.42 -12.39
CA CYS A 195 -13.39 -2.42 -13.85
C CYS A 195 -12.16 -2.92 -14.63
N ALA A 196 -11.01 -3.07 -13.97
CA ALA A 196 -9.78 -3.47 -14.62
C ALA A 196 -9.79 -4.96 -14.96
N ASN A 197 -9.36 -5.31 -16.18
CA ASN A 197 -9.13 -6.70 -16.53
C ASN A 197 -7.66 -7.11 -16.26
N PRO A 198 -7.36 -8.42 -16.11
CA PRO A 198 -6.02 -8.87 -15.76
C PRO A 198 -4.89 -8.43 -16.71
N ARG A 199 -5.18 -8.23 -18.01
CA ARG A 199 -4.17 -7.75 -18.97
C ARG A 199 -3.86 -6.27 -18.75
N GLN A 200 -4.88 -5.45 -18.49
CA GLN A 200 -4.69 -4.05 -18.12
C GLN A 200 -3.86 -3.90 -16.85
N VAL A 201 -4.13 -4.75 -15.83
CA VAL A 201 -3.34 -4.79 -14.59
C VAL A 201 -1.88 -5.13 -14.90
N TYR A 202 -1.63 -6.19 -15.67
CA TYR A 202 -0.27 -6.60 -16.03
C TYR A 202 0.48 -5.48 -16.76
N ASP A 203 -0.14 -4.86 -17.77
CA ASP A 203 0.50 -3.82 -18.57
C ASP A 203 0.81 -2.57 -17.73
N LEU A 204 -0.09 -2.16 -16.84
CA LEU A 204 0.13 -1.02 -15.94
C LEU A 204 1.24 -1.31 -14.93
N VAL A 205 1.18 -2.43 -14.22
CA VAL A 205 2.20 -2.81 -13.22
C VAL A 205 3.58 -2.94 -13.86
N LYS A 206 3.66 -3.56 -15.05
CA LYS A 206 4.91 -3.68 -15.81
C LYS A 206 5.45 -2.31 -16.23
N THR A 207 4.57 -1.40 -16.65
CA THR A 207 4.94 -0.04 -17.03
C THR A 207 5.48 0.73 -15.82
N LEU A 208 4.78 0.68 -14.69
CA LEU A 208 5.22 1.28 -13.42
C LEU A 208 6.59 0.74 -13.01
N ARG A 209 6.76 -0.58 -13.04
CA ARG A 209 8.05 -1.20 -12.69
C ARG A 209 9.20 -0.69 -13.55
N SER A 210 8.95 -0.37 -14.82
CA SER A 210 10.00 0.13 -15.73
C SER A 210 10.42 1.58 -15.48
N ILE A 211 9.58 2.39 -14.81
CA ILE A 211 9.87 3.80 -14.54
C ILE A 211 10.33 4.08 -13.11
N LEU A 212 10.01 3.19 -12.16
CA LEU A 212 10.32 3.32 -10.74
C LEU A 212 11.71 2.73 -10.41
N LYS A 213 12.36 3.23 -9.35
CA LYS A 213 13.60 2.64 -8.81
C LYS A 213 13.41 1.18 -8.39
N PRO A 214 14.37 0.27 -8.65
CA PRO A 214 14.25 -1.15 -8.29
C PRO A 214 13.97 -1.44 -6.81
N THR A 215 14.29 -0.50 -5.93
CA THR A 215 14.09 -0.55 -4.47
C THR A 215 12.70 -0.12 -4.02
N THR A 216 11.92 0.52 -4.89
CA THR A 216 10.57 1.00 -4.58
C THR A 216 9.57 -0.08 -4.92
N ASP A 217 8.83 -0.54 -3.93
CA ASP A 217 7.86 -1.62 -4.08
C ASP A 217 6.56 -1.10 -4.71
N ILE A 218 5.77 -2.02 -5.28
CA ILE A 218 4.47 -1.73 -5.90
C ILE A 218 3.41 -2.51 -5.14
N GLU A 219 2.45 -1.78 -4.58
CA GLU A 219 1.27 -2.29 -3.91
C GLU A 219 0.06 -2.23 -4.86
N CYS A 220 -0.85 -3.20 -4.73
CA CYS A 220 -2.02 -3.30 -5.60
C CYS A 220 -3.27 -3.60 -4.78
N HIS A 221 -4.33 -2.81 -5.00
CA HIS A 221 -5.64 -3.00 -4.40
C HIS A 221 -6.70 -3.18 -5.50
N PHE A 222 -7.45 -4.28 -5.47
CA PHE A 222 -8.43 -4.60 -6.51
C PHE A 222 -9.79 -4.88 -5.89
N HIS A 223 -10.83 -4.17 -6.35
CA HIS A 223 -12.21 -4.51 -6.04
C HIS A 223 -12.72 -5.64 -6.95
N ASN A 224 -13.78 -6.30 -6.50
CA ASN A 224 -14.50 -7.37 -7.19
C ASN A 224 -16.00 -7.07 -7.22
#